data_AF-A0A7J4XM08-F1
#
_entry.id   AF-A0A7J4XM08-F1
#
_cell.length_a   1.000
_cell.length_b   1.000
_cell.length_c   1.000
_cell.angle_alpha   90.00
_cell.angle_beta   90.00
_cell.angle_gamma   90.00
#
_symmetry.space_group_name_H-M   'P 1'
#
loop_
_entity.id
_entity.type
_entity.pdbx_description
1 polymer ?
#
loop_
_entity_poly.entity_id
_entity_poly.type
_entity_poly.pdbx_seq_one_letter_code
_entity_poly.pdbx_strand_id
1 'polypeptide(L)'
;MKHTTILLILFLTFVIFTPSYATDIASGNYKVSVQSSLTVRDYPKTGNKIGSLYNESSVEVLQCTNGWAKIKYGSSYGYVKADYLQPLEVASRSDMDDYNLNKISLDSIGGVQEFMPFVVLALTLFLWLFLSIDSKILFQITCFLLGLSELLLFIPIDGGGGDSIPSFCEPNNVGWLFAIINFIIMVIILLFQYYIYRGFTRELGFGFWKNLFFTVFMFFGMLSFCAIFTVSAYSIIIFAIFFIVLLFILRGAGFFMSLVFMIHGFGLLLSFVNALGALIIGGIIWFILDGMAKDKSAGKERYQIGGTDTIIEQVHGDNFRDVRTNEPWIRTGYKEFRKL
;
A
#
# COMPACT_ATOMS: atom_id res chain seq x y z
N MET A 1 -19.08 -32.12 -0.78
CA MET A 1 -20.17 -31.24 -0.27
C MET A 1 -20.10 -30.92 1.24
N LYS A 2 -19.16 -31.45 2.05
CA LYS A 2 -19.10 -31.13 3.50
C LYS A 2 -18.02 -30.10 3.88
N HIS A 3 -16.90 -30.03 3.15
CA HIS A 3 -15.82 -29.07 3.45
C HIS A 3 -16.11 -27.64 2.96
N THR A 4 -16.77 -27.49 1.82
CA THR A 4 -17.13 -26.18 1.24
C THR A 4 -18.13 -25.41 2.10
N THR A 5 -19.07 -26.09 2.75
CA THR A 5 -20.08 -25.47 3.61
C THR A 5 -19.48 -24.99 4.94
N ILE A 6 -18.53 -25.74 5.50
CA ILE A 6 -17.82 -25.36 6.74
C ILE A 6 -16.92 -24.14 6.51
N LEU A 7 -16.23 -24.08 5.37
CA LEU A 7 -15.41 -22.93 4.98
C LEU A 7 -16.24 -21.67 4.72
N LEU A 8 -17.43 -21.80 4.10
CA LEU A 8 -18.36 -20.70 3.89
C LEU A 8 -18.90 -20.14 5.22
N ILE A 9 -19.18 -21.01 6.20
CA ILE A 9 -19.63 -20.62 7.54
C ILE A 9 -18.52 -19.90 8.31
N LEU A 10 -17.27 -20.40 8.25
CA LEU A 10 -16.12 -19.74 8.85
C LEU A 10 -15.84 -18.35 8.24
N PHE A 11 -16.03 -18.21 6.92
CA PHE A 11 -15.92 -16.94 6.21
C PHE A 11 -17.02 -15.94 6.61
N LEU A 12 -18.28 -16.39 6.69
CA LEU A 12 -19.40 -15.57 7.18
C LEU A 12 -19.18 -15.09 8.62
N THR A 13 -18.58 -15.93 9.49
CA THR A 13 -18.25 -15.52 10.87
C THR A 13 -17.11 -14.51 10.95
N PHE A 14 -16.18 -14.50 9.99
CA PHE A 14 -15.08 -13.54 9.92
C PHE A 14 -15.55 -12.14 9.44
N VAL A 15 -16.49 -12.09 8.50
CA VAL A 15 -17.07 -10.82 7.99
C VAL A 15 -17.87 -10.06 9.06
N ILE A 16 -18.49 -10.79 10.00
CA ILE A 16 -19.23 -10.22 11.14
C ILE A 16 -18.28 -9.63 12.22
N PHE A 17 -17.00 -10.01 12.20
CA PHE A 17 -15.98 -9.56 13.15
C PHE A 17 -15.09 -8.44 12.58
N THR A 18 -15.60 -7.66 11.62
CA THR A 18 -14.94 -6.40 11.25
C THR A 18 -15.21 -5.37 12.36
N PRO A 19 -14.18 -4.71 12.94
CA PRO A 19 -14.42 -3.65 13.90
C PRO A 19 -15.25 -2.55 13.21
N SER A 20 -16.38 -2.19 13.82
CA SER A 20 -17.17 -1.04 13.37
C SER A 20 -16.38 0.23 13.61
N TYR A 21 -15.87 0.84 12.54
CA TYR A 21 -15.19 2.14 12.60
C TYR A 21 -16.22 3.26 12.71
N ALA A 22 -15.93 4.26 13.54
CA ALA A 22 -16.74 5.46 13.66
C ALA A 22 -16.70 6.25 12.34
N THR A 23 -17.83 6.80 11.93
CA THR A 23 -17.98 7.55 10.68
C THR A 23 -17.25 8.89 10.77
N ASP A 24 -16.28 9.13 9.89
CA ASP A 24 -15.63 10.44 9.78
C ASP A 24 -16.52 11.45 9.04
N ILE A 25 -16.56 12.70 9.53
CA ILE A 25 -17.36 13.81 8.97
C ILE A 25 -16.46 14.76 8.15
N ALA A 26 -17.02 15.39 7.11
CA ALA A 26 -16.28 16.33 6.26
C ALA A 26 -15.93 17.65 7.00
N SER A 27 -14.92 18.39 6.53
CA SER A 27 -14.61 19.74 7.06
C SER A 27 -15.75 20.72 6.76
N GLY A 28 -16.10 21.59 7.71
CA GLY A 28 -17.20 22.54 7.55
C GLY A 28 -17.72 23.09 8.87
N ASN A 29 -18.84 23.83 8.80
CA ASN A 29 -19.51 24.37 9.99
C ASN A 29 -20.53 23.36 10.52
N TYR A 30 -20.42 23.04 11.80
CA TYR A 30 -21.28 22.09 12.50
C TYR A 30 -21.86 22.72 13.76
N LYS A 31 -23.02 22.23 14.17
CA LYS A 31 -23.59 22.48 15.49
C LYS A 31 -23.38 21.27 16.40
N VAL A 32 -23.14 21.53 17.67
CA VAL A 32 -23.02 20.48 18.70
C VAL A 32 -24.42 19.98 19.08
N SER A 33 -24.64 18.67 19.04
CA SER A 33 -25.88 18.00 19.48
C SER A 33 -25.60 17.08 20.66
N VAL A 34 -25.85 17.57 21.88
CA VAL A 34 -25.63 16.85 23.15
C VAL A 34 -26.69 17.22 24.19
N GLN A 35 -26.99 16.31 25.12
CA GLN A 35 -27.95 16.58 26.20
C GLN A 35 -27.40 17.49 27.31
N SER A 36 -26.08 17.56 27.49
CA SER A 36 -25.44 18.32 28.57
C SER A 36 -24.27 19.16 28.07
N SER A 37 -23.12 18.54 27.82
CA SER A 37 -21.95 19.23 27.25
C SER A 37 -21.03 18.25 26.54
N LEU A 38 -20.41 18.71 25.44
CA LEU A 38 -19.41 17.97 24.69
C LEU A 38 -18.02 18.36 25.18
N THR A 39 -17.21 17.39 25.58
CA THR A 39 -15.86 17.66 26.10
C THR A 39 -14.87 17.93 24.97
N VAL A 40 -14.11 19.02 25.08
CA VAL A 40 -12.99 19.35 24.18
C VAL A 40 -11.68 18.88 24.81
N ARG A 41 -10.85 18.18 24.03
CA ARG A 41 -9.54 17.66 24.44
C ARG A 41 -8.39 18.26 23.64
N ASP A 42 -7.18 18.26 24.18
CA ASP A 42 -5.96 18.67 23.48
C ASP A 42 -5.45 17.62 22.47
N TYR A 43 -5.84 16.35 22.64
CA TYR A 43 -5.50 15.24 21.75
C TYR A 43 -6.65 14.21 21.66
N PRO A 44 -6.85 13.54 20.51
CA PRO A 44 -7.85 12.48 20.38
C PRO A 44 -7.67 11.36 21.41
N LYS A 45 -8.77 10.86 21.99
CA LYS A 45 -8.84 9.68 22.88
C LYS A 45 -8.08 9.79 24.21
N THR A 46 -6.78 10.09 24.20
CA THR A 46 -5.88 10.13 25.36
C THR A 46 -5.58 11.54 25.86
N GLY A 47 -6.06 12.58 25.17
CA GLY A 47 -5.83 13.97 25.56
C GLY A 47 -6.56 14.39 26.84
N ASN A 48 -6.00 15.39 27.52
CA ASN A 48 -6.61 16.01 28.68
C ASN A 48 -7.81 16.88 28.27
N LYS A 49 -8.78 17.03 29.20
CA LYS A 49 -9.90 17.95 29.01
C LYS A 49 -9.37 19.38 29.05
N ILE A 50 -9.53 20.11 27.95
CA ILE A 50 -9.19 21.53 27.84
C ILE A 50 -10.42 22.44 27.83
N GLY A 51 -11.62 21.86 27.67
CA GLY A 51 -12.85 22.64 27.61
C GLY A 51 -14.12 21.82 27.48
N SER A 52 -15.23 22.53 27.28
CA SER A 52 -16.53 21.94 26.98
C SER A 52 -17.36 22.87 26.09
N LEU A 53 -18.10 22.29 25.16
CA LEU A 53 -19.07 22.96 24.31
C LEU A 53 -20.48 22.61 24.77
N TYR A 54 -21.38 23.58 24.73
CA TYR A 54 -22.78 23.38 25.05
C TYR A 54 -23.57 22.94 23.81
N ASN A 55 -24.77 22.41 24.02
CA ASN A 55 -25.68 22.09 22.93
C ASN A 55 -25.93 23.32 22.04
N GLU A 56 -26.09 23.10 20.74
CA GLU A 56 -26.26 24.12 19.68
C GLU A 56 -25.06 25.06 19.49
N SER A 57 -23.90 24.81 20.13
CA SER A 57 -22.69 25.60 19.85
C SER A 57 -22.23 25.37 18.41
N SER A 58 -21.96 26.46 17.68
CA SER A 58 -21.37 26.39 16.34
C SER A 58 -19.86 26.16 16.43
N VAL A 59 -19.36 25.21 15.64
CA VAL A 59 -17.93 24.86 15.55
C VAL A 59 -17.51 24.68 14.10
N GLU A 60 -16.32 25.16 13.79
CA GLU A 60 -15.65 24.92 12.52
C GLU A 60 -14.78 23.66 12.65
N VAL A 61 -15.15 22.62 11.90
CA VAL A 61 -14.41 21.36 11.82
C VAL A 61 -13.39 21.47 10.69
N LEU A 62 -12.12 21.32 11.04
CA LEU A 62 -11.00 21.42 10.11
C LEU A 62 -10.62 20.06 9.53
N GLN A 63 -10.71 19.01 10.35
CA GLN A 63 -10.32 17.65 9.97
C GLN A 63 -11.04 16.65 10.88
N CYS A 64 -11.42 15.49 10.34
CA CYS A 64 -11.88 14.36 11.13
C CYS A 64 -10.95 13.17 10.91
N THR A 65 -10.60 12.45 11.97
CA THR A 65 -9.79 11.25 11.88
C THR A 65 -10.17 10.30 13.00
N ASN A 66 -10.54 9.07 12.65
CA ASN A 66 -10.88 8.00 13.61
C ASN A 66 -12.00 8.40 14.60
N GLY A 67 -13.04 9.10 14.14
CA GLY A 67 -14.19 9.53 14.94
C GLY A 67 -13.95 10.76 15.84
N TRP A 68 -12.82 11.45 15.66
CA TRP A 68 -12.50 12.69 16.35
C TRP A 68 -12.38 13.85 15.37
N ALA A 69 -13.15 14.91 15.62
CA ALA A 69 -13.12 16.16 14.87
C ALA A 69 -12.16 17.16 15.52
N LYS A 70 -11.18 17.63 14.74
CA LYS A 70 -10.33 18.77 15.08
C LYS A 70 -11.08 20.05 14.79
N ILE A 71 -11.28 20.85 15.83
CA ILE A 71 -12.01 22.12 15.80
C ILE A 71 -11.10 23.27 16.20
N LYS A 72 -11.47 24.48 15.77
CA LYS A 72 -10.88 25.72 16.30
C LYS A 72 -11.46 26.01 17.69
N TYR A 73 -10.61 26.20 18.69
CA TYR A 73 -11.03 26.44 20.08
C TYR A 73 -10.15 27.52 20.73
N GLY A 74 -10.73 28.72 20.90
CA GLY A 74 -9.98 29.90 21.37
C GLY A 74 -8.89 30.32 20.37
N SER A 75 -7.66 30.48 20.85
CA SER A 75 -6.47 30.78 20.03
C SER A 75 -5.74 29.51 19.53
N SER A 76 -6.24 28.32 19.85
CA SER A 76 -5.60 27.03 19.53
C SER A 76 -6.62 26.06 18.90
N TYR A 77 -6.25 24.78 18.81
CA TYR A 77 -7.08 23.71 18.29
C TYR A 77 -7.48 22.74 19.41
N GLY A 78 -8.67 22.16 19.28
CA GLY A 78 -9.17 21.13 20.18
C GLY A 78 -9.79 19.97 19.42
N TYR A 79 -9.99 18.85 20.11
CA TYR A 79 -10.55 17.63 19.55
C TYR A 79 -11.85 17.27 20.28
N VAL A 80 -12.89 16.96 19.51
CA VAL A 80 -14.21 16.54 20.01
C VAL A 80 -14.66 15.27 19.30
N LYS A 81 -15.58 14.51 19.90
CA LYS A 81 -16.17 13.33 19.24
C LYS A 81 -17.07 13.77 18.09
N ALA A 82 -16.84 13.20 16.90
CA ALA A 82 -17.58 13.55 15.68
C ALA A 82 -19.07 13.17 15.74
N ASP A 83 -19.41 12.10 16.47
CA ASP A 83 -20.79 11.60 16.65
C ASP A 83 -21.79 12.66 17.18
N TYR A 84 -21.30 13.72 17.80
CA TYR A 84 -22.10 14.78 18.41
C TYR A 84 -22.14 16.06 17.58
N LEU A 85 -21.71 16.02 16.33
CA LEU A 85 -21.70 17.17 15.43
C LEU A 85 -22.72 16.97 14.31
N GLN A 86 -23.55 17.98 14.08
CA GLN A 86 -24.54 18.01 13.00
C GLN A 86 -24.22 19.15 12.03
N PRO A 87 -24.30 18.94 10.70
CA PRO A 87 -24.00 19.98 9.73
C PRO A 87 -24.96 21.17 9.88
N LEU A 88 -24.43 22.39 9.83
CA LEU A 88 -25.23 23.60 9.72
C LEU A 88 -25.53 23.83 8.24
N GLU A 89 -26.75 23.53 7.79
CA GLU A 89 -27.20 23.88 6.44
C GLU A 89 -27.14 25.40 6.26
N VAL A 90 -26.23 25.87 5.40
CA VAL A 90 -26.20 27.27 4.98
C VAL A 90 -27.28 27.45 3.92
N ALA A 91 -28.40 28.08 4.32
CA ALA A 91 -29.39 28.55 3.37
C ALA A 91 -28.84 29.75 2.58
N SER A 92 -28.21 29.49 1.43
CA SER A 92 -28.02 30.49 0.37
C SER A 92 -28.15 29.85 -1.01
N ARG A 93 -29.36 30.02 -1.56
CA ARG A 93 -29.81 30.05 -2.96
C ARG A 93 -28.88 29.54 -4.08
N SER A 94 -29.35 28.46 -4.70
CA SER A 94 -29.51 28.20 -6.14
C SER A 94 -28.45 28.75 -7.10
N ASP A 95 -27.59 27.86 -7.58
CA ASP A 95 -27.58 27.45 -8.98
C ASP A 95 -27.30 25.94 -9.04
N MET A 96 -28.21 25.19 -9.67
CA MET A 96 -28.09 23.75 -9.89
C MET A 96 -27.08 23.51 -11.01
N ASP A 97 -26.07 22.69 -10.76
CA ASP A 97 -25.63 21.65 -11.70
C ASP A 97 -25.18 20.42 -10.88
N ASP A 98 -25.99 19.38 -11.01
CA ASP A 98 -25.75 17.95 -10.78
C ASP A 98 -24.43 17.54 -10.08
N TYR A 99 -24.47 17.39 -8.76
CA TYR A 99 -23.46 16.61 -8.03
C TYR A 99 -24.13 15.43 -7.30
N ASN A 100 -24.42 14.39 -8.09
CA ASN A 100 -24.44 12.98 -7.73
C ASN A 100 -24.94 12.60 -6.32
N LEU A 101 -26.18 12.12 -6.28
CA LEU A 101 -26.76 11.24 -5.25
C LEU A 101 -26.03 9.89 -5.08
N ASN A 102 -24.84 9.71 -5.66
CA ASN A 102 -23.94 8.58 -5.43
C ASN A 102 -22.79 8.88 -4.47
N LYS A 103 -22.73 10.09 -3.89
CA LYS A 103 -21.76 10.41 -2.81
C LYS A 103 -22.33 10.12 -1.42
N ILE A 104 -23.09 9.05 -1.30
CA ILE A 104 -23.36 8.40 -0.03
C ILE A 104 -22.74 7.02 -0.19
N SER A 105 -21.77 6.67 0.67
CA SER A 105 -21.14 5.33 0.86
C SER A 105 -19.73 5.04 0.31
N LEU A 106 -18.92 6.01 -0.15
CA LEU A 106 -17.51 5.70 -0.50
C LEU A 106 -16.47 6.34 0.42
N ASP A 107 -16.74 7.54 0.94
CA ASP A 107 -15.86 8.19 1.94
C ASP A 107 -15.99 7.53 3.32
N SER A 108 -17.10 6.82 3.59
CA SER A 108 -17.33 6.03 4.81
C SER A 108 -16.51 4.73 4.85
N ILE A 109 -15.76 4.43 3.79
CA ILE A 109 -14.85 3.30 3.61
C ILE A 109 -13.39 3.76 3.81
N GLY A 110 -13.16 4.97 4.34
CA GLY A 110 -11.83 5.58 4.54
C GLY A 110 -10.84 4.79 5.41
N GLY A 111 -11.28 3.69 6.06
CA GLY A 111 -10.37 2.74 6.73
C GLY A 111 -10.07 1.47 5.92
N VAL A 112 -10.87 1.09 4.92
CA VAL A 112 -10.66 -0.17 4.16
C VAL A 112 -9.53 -0.04 3.16
N GLN A 113 -9.24 1.17 2.67
CA GLN A 113 -8.19 1.41 1.67
C GLN A 113 -6.80 1.00 2.19
N GLU A 114 -6.47 1.36 3.44
CA GLU A 114 -5.20 0.97 4.08
C GLU A 114 -5.09 -0.55 4.25
N PHE A 115 -6.23 -1.23 4.44
CA PHE A 115 -6.28 -2.68 4.63
C PHE A 115 -6.55 -3.48 3.34
N MET A 116 -6.84 -2.81 2.23
CA MET A 116 -7.22 -3.45 0.97
C MET A 116 -6.16 -4.42 0.45
N PRO A 117 -4.84 -4.13 0.56
CA PRO A 117 -3.81 -5.11 0.24
C PRO A 117 -3.95 -6.40 1.04
N PHE A 118 -4.28 -6.34 2.33
CA PHE A 118 -4.48 -7.53 3.17
C PHE A 118 -5.73 -8.30 2.80
N VAL A 119 -6.82 -7.61 2.48
CA VAL A 119 -8.08 -8.22 2.04
C VAL A 119 -7.87 -8.97 0.74
N VAL A 120 -7.16 -8.37 -0.22
CA VAL A 120 -6.82 -9.03 -1.49
C VAL A 120 -5.88 -10.20 -1.28
N LEU A 121 -4.87 -10.06 -0.41
CA LEU A 121 -3.95 -11.15 -0.08
C LEU A 121 -4.68 -12.34 0.55
N ALA A 122 -5.59 -12.07 1.50
CA ALA A 122 -6.42 -13.07 2.14
C ALA A 122 -7.38 -13.72 1.14
N LEU A 123 -7.99 -12.94 0.24
CA LEU A 123 -8.82 -13.45 -0.85
C LEU A 123 -8.01 -14.36 -1.79
N THR A 124 -6.79 -13.97 -2.15
CA THR A 124 -5.90 -14.75 -3.01
C THR A 124 -5.49 -16.08 -2.35
N LEU A 125 -5.16 -16.06 -1.06
CA LEU A 125 -4.89 -17.28 -0.28
C LEU A 125 -6.14 -18.17 -0.14
N PHE A 126 -7.32 -17.57 -0.03
CA PHE A 126 -8.58 -18.32 0.00
C PHE A 126 -8.90 -18.96 -1.34
N LEU A 127 -8.78 -18.20 -2.44
CA LEU A 127 -8.99 -18.67 -3.80
C LEU A 127 -8.05 -19.83 -4.14
N TRP A 128 -6.83 -19.82 -3.59
CA TRP A 128 -5.89 -20.93 -3.75
C TRP A 128 -6.43 -22.28 -3.28
N LEU A 129 -7.29 -22.32 -2.25
CA LEU A 129 -7.88 -23.59 -1.79
C LEU A 129 -8.73 -24.26 -2.87
N PHE A 130 -9.31 -23.49 -3.80
CA PHE A 130 -10.13 -24.02 -4.89
C PHE A 130 -9.31 -24.56 -6.06
N LEU A 131 -8.02 -24.20 -6.16
CA LEU A 131 -7.11 -24.76 -7.17
C LEU A 131 -6.76 -26.22 -6.88
N SER A 132 -6.95 -26.69 -5.63
CA SER A 132 -6.75 -28.09 -5.25
C SER A 132 -7.87 -29.03 -5.71
N ILE A 133 -8.93 -28.49 -6.33
CA ILE A 133 -10.10 -29.24 -6.75
C ILE A 133 -9.95 -29.59 -8.24
N ASP A 134 -10.07 -30.88 -8.57
CA ASP A 134 -9.98 -31.42 -9.94
C ASP A 134 -11.20 -31.06 -10.80
N SER A 135 -11.44 -29.77 -11.04
CA SER A 135 -12.52 -29.27 -11.90
C SER A 135 -12.02 -28.17 -12.83
N LYS A 136 -12.16 -28.41 -14.14
CA LYS A 136 -11.75 -27.46 -15.18
C LYS A 136 -12.46 -26.11 -15.07
N ILE A 137 -13.76 -26.11 -14.74
CA ILE A 137 -14.56 -24.88 -14.59
C ILE A 137 -14.11 -24.11 -13.34
N LEU A 138 -13.90 -24.82 -12.24
CA LEU A 138 -13.52 -24.18 -10.98
C LEU A 138 -12.11 -23.60 -11.07
N PHE A 139 -11.19 -24.30 -11.74
CA PHE A 139 -9.87 -23.77 -12.08
C PHE A 139 -9.97 -22.45 -12.87
N GLN A 140 -10.81 -22.41 -13.91
CA GLN A 140 -11.00 -21.20 -14.73
C GLN A 140 -11.55 -20.02 -13.92
N ILE A 141 -12.61 -20.26 -13.12
CA ILE A 141 -13.19 -19.23 -12.25
C ILE A 141 -12.15 -18.73 -11.25
N THR A 142 -11.37 -19.64 -10.68
CA THR A 142 -10.35 -19.28 -9.69
C THR A 142 -9.24 -18.43 -10.32
N CYS A 143 -8.73 -18.82 -11.50
CA CYS A 143 -7.73 -18.02 -12.22
C CYS A 143 -8.27 -16.63 -12.62
N PHE A 144 -9.55 -16.55 -13.01
CA PHE A 144 -10.21 -15.27 -13.30
C PHE A 144 -10.26 -14.37 -12.07
N LEU A 145 -10.73 -14.91 -10.94
CA LEU A 145 -10.86 -14.16 -9.69
C LEU A 145 -9.49 -13.75 -9.14
N LEU A 146 -8.46 -14.59 -9.30
CA LEU A 146 -7.08 -14.24 -8.95
C LEU A 146 -6.58 -13.05 -9.77
N GLY A 147 -6.69 -13.11 -11.10
CA GLY A 147 -6.29 -11.99 -11.95
C GLY A 147 -7.09 -10.71 -11.68
N LEU A 148 -8.39 -10.83 -11.42
CA LEU A 148 -9.24 -9.70 -11.06
C LEU A 148 -8.83 -9.08 -9.72
N SER A 149 -8.54 -9.91 -8.70
CA SER A 149 -8.11 -9.43 -7.39
C SER A 149 -6.81 -8.64 -7.46
N GLU A 150 -5.89 -9.03 -8.34
CA GLU A 150 -4.64 -8.30 -8.56
C GLU A 150 -4.85 -6.99 -9.29
N LEU A 151 -5.73 -6.95 -10.30
CA LEU A 151 -6.08 -5.69 -10.93
C LEU A 151 -6.61 -4.69 -9.90
N LEU A 152 -7.40 -5.16 -8.92
CA LEU A 152 -7.92 -4.34 -7.83
C LEU A 152 -6.85 -3.85 -6.85
N LEU A 153 -5.69 -4.50 -6.72
CA LEU A 153 -4.57 -3.97 -5.93
C LEU A 153 -4.04 -2.65 -6.48
N PHE A 154 -4.29 -2.37 -7.76
CA PHE A 154 -3.62 -1.29 -8.49
C PHE A 154 -4.56 -0.28 -9.14
N ILE A 155 -5.88 -0.39 -8.89
CA ILE A 155 -6.80 0.71 -9.20
C ILE A 155 -6.57 1.80 -8.14
N PRO A 156 -6.17 3.02 -8.53
CA PRO A 156 -6.15 4.15 -7.61
C PRO A 156 -7.60 4.39 -7.16
N ILE A 157 -7.90 4.17 -5.87
CA ILE A 157 -9.24 4.45 -5.31
C ILE A 157 -9.36 5.94 -4.93
N ASP A 158 -8.35 6.73 -5.26
CA ASP A 158 -8.34 8.16 -5.08
C ASP A 158 -8.76 8.74 -6.42
N GLY A 159 -10.05 9.03 -6.58
CA GLY A 159 -10.61 9.58 -7.81
C GLY A 159 -9.81 10.80 -8.28
N GLY A 160 -8.95 10.61 -9.27
CA GLY A 160 -8.28 11.66 -10.04
C GLY A 160 -7.39 12.60 -9.23
N GLY A 161 -6.10 12.27 -9.10
CA GLY A 161 -5.03 13.25 -8.95
C GLY A 161 -4.04 12.97 -7.83
N GLY A 162 -2.81 12.60 -8.21
CA GLY A 162 -1.61 12.73 -7.38
C GLY A 162 -0.99 11.42 -6.92
N ASP A 163 0.06 10.98 -7.64
CA ASP A 163 1.31 10.35 -7.18
C ASP A 163 1.35 9.21 -6.14
N SER A 164 0.23 8.67 -5.66
CA SER A 164 0.21 7.49 -4.80
C SER A 164 0.08 6.22 -5.64
N ILE A 165 1.22 5.70 -6.14
CA ILE A 165 1.32 4.27 -6.46
C ILE A 165 0.82 3.53 -5.20
N PRO A 166 -0.11 2.55 -5.29
CA PRO A 166 -0.60 1.85 -4.11
C PRO A 166 0.59 1.30 -3.34
N SER A 167 0.90 1.99 -2.24
CA SER A 167 2.08 1.70 -1.45
C SER A 167 1.75 0.42 -0.73
N PHE A 168 2.46 -0.64 -1.10
CA PHE A 168 2.24 -1.98 -0.59
C PHE A 168 2.58 -1.97 0.91
N CYS A 169 1.60 -1.56 1.71
CA CYS A 169 1.67 -1.26 3.14
C CYS A 169 2.68 -0.17 3.49
N GLU A 170 2.25 1.09 3.53
CA GLU A 170 3.05 2.17 4.10
C GLU A 170 3.44 1.83 5.55
N PRO A 171 4.74 1.69 5.85
CA PRO A 171 5.17 1.34 7.19
C PRO A 171 4.72 2.32 8.27
N ASN A 172 4.45 3.58 7.87
CA ASN A 172 3.95 4.64 8.75
C ASN A 172 2.52 4.38 9.24
N ASN A 173 1.70 3.68 8.44
CA ASN A 173 0.28 3.48 8.74
C ASN A 173 0.07 2.14 9.46
N VAL A 174 0.76 1.09 9.02
CA VAL A 174 0.52 -0.28 9.50
C VAL A 174 1.68 -0.90 10.28
N GLY A 175 2.82 -0.22 10.35
CA GLY A 175 4.03 -0.67 11.04
C GLY A 175 4.98 -1.50 10.16
N TRP A 176 6.28 -1.37 10.42
CA TRP A 176 7.35 -2.01 9.65
C TRP A 176 7.29 -3.53 9.61
N LEU A 177 6.97 -4.18 10.74
CA LEU A 177 6.89 -5.64 10.80
C LEU A 177 5.83 -6.18 9.83
N PHE A 178 4.66 -5.55 9.82
CA PHE A 178 3.53 -5.97 9.03
C PHE A 178 3.73 -5.66 7.54
N ALA A 179 4.34 -4.52 7.22
CA ALA A 179 4.76 -4.19 5.86
C ALA A 179 5.73 -5.24 5.29
N ILE A 180 6.74 -5.66 6.06
CA ILE A 180 7.70 -6.70 5.64
C ILE A 180 7.01 -8.07 5.44
N ILE A 181 6.17 -8.49 6.39
CA ILE A 181 5.44 -9.77 6.28
C ILE A 181 4.58 -9.78 5.01
N ASN A 182 3.86 -8.70 4.74
CA ASN A 182 3.04 -8.58 3.54
C ASN A 182 3.83 -8.63 2.25
N PHE A 183 4.97 -7.94 2.22
CA PHE A 183 5.85 -7.98 1.06
C PHE A 183 6.33 -9.41 0.77
N ILE A 184 6.71 -10.17 1.80
CA ILE A 184 7.12 -11.57 1.67
C ILE A 184 5.96 -12.43 1.14
N ILE A 185 4.76 -12.29 1.72
CA ILE A 185 3.58 -13.06 1.27
C ILE A 185 3.22 -12.73 -0.17
N MET A 186 3.30 -11.46 -0.58
CA MET A 186 3.10 -11.05 -1.96
C MET A 186 4.11 -11.73 -2.91
N VAL A 187 5.39 -11.75 -2.56
CA VAL A 187 6.42 -12.46 -3.36
C VAL A 187 6.07 -13.95 -3.49
N ILE A 188 5.65 -14.60 -2.41
CA ILE A 188 5.23 -16.02 -2.43
C ILE A 188 4.04 -16.22 -3.38
N ILE A 189 3.03 -15.35 -3.31
CA ILE A 189 1.87 -15.40 -4.19
C ILE A 189 2.26 -15.21 -5.66
N LEU A 190 3.13 -14.24 -5.96
CA LEU A 190 3.62 -14.00 -7.33
C LEU A 190 4.39 -15.19 -7.89
N LEU A 191 5.24 -15.82 -7.08
CA LEU A 191 5.95 -17.03 -7.50
C LEU A 191 4.97 -18.17 -7.81
N PHE A 192 3.91 -18.30 -7.02
CA PHE A 192 2.90 -19.33 -7.22
C PHE A 192 2.03 -19.06 -8.45
N GLN A 193 1.58 -17.84 -8.67
CA GLN A 193 0.84 -17.45 -9.88
C GLN A 193 1.72 -17.60 -11.13
N TYR A 194 2.99 -17.25 -11.05
CA TYR A 194 3.95 -17.54 -12.11
C TYR A 194 4.06 -19.04 -12.39
N TYR A 195 4.04 -19.90 -11.37
CA TYR A 195 4.02 -21.35 -11.55
C TYR A 195 2.78 -21.83 -12.31
N ILE A 196 1.59 -21.33 -11.98
CA ILE A 196 0.34 -21.64 -12.70
C ILE A 196 0.42 -21.15 -14.16
N TYR A 197 0.80 -19.89 -14.34
CA TYR A 197 0.96 -19.27 -15.66
C TYR A 197 1.91 -20.09 -16.54
N ARG A 198 3.05 -20.52 -15.98
CA ARG A 198 4.02 -21.39 -16.66
C ARG A 198 3.48 -22.78 -16.94
N GLY A 199 2.68 -23.34 -16.05
CA GLY A 199 1.97 -24.61 -16.30
C GLY A 199 1.13 -24.51 -17.57
N PHE A 200 0.32 -23.46 -17.68
CA PHE A 200 -0.52 -23.21 -18.84
C PHE A 200 0.30 -22.98 -20.13
N THR A 201 1.32 -22.12 -20.10
CA THR A 201 2.11 -21.85 -21.32
C THR A 201 2.88 -23.08 -21.79
N ARG A 202 3.17 -24.04 -20.91
CA ARG A 202 3.77 -25.33 -21.28
C ARG A 202 2.79 -26.23 -22.04
N GLU A 203 1.50 -26.22 -21.69
CA GLU A 203 0.47 -26.96 -22.43
C GLU A 203 0.30 -26.45 -23.87
N LEU A 204 0.62 -25.18 -24.13
CA LEU A 204 0.67 -24.63 -25.49
C LEU A 204 1.81 -25.20 -26.35
N GLY A 205 2.68 -26.05 -25.79
CA GLY A 205 3.78 -26.69 -26.51
C GLY A 205 4.91 -25.73 -26.89
N PHE A 206 5.00 -24.59 -26.21
CA PHE A 206 6.02 -23.58 -26.48
C PHE A 206 7.37 -24.00 -25.90
N GLY A 207 8.41 -24.01 -26.74
CA GLY A 207 9.81 -24.05 -26.28
C GLY A 207 10.19 -22.75 -25.56
N PHE A 208 11.41 -22.69 -25.01
CA PHE A 208 11.90 -21.52 -24.25
C PHE A 208 11.66 -20.18 -24.97
N TRP A 209 12.13 -20.05 -26.22
CA TRP A 209 12.00 -18.82 -27.00
C TRP A 209 10.55 -18.42 -27.27
N LYS A 210 9.68 -19.39 -27.59
CA LYS A 210 8.25 -19.11 -27.80
C LYS A 210 7.57 -18.63 -26.52
N ASN A 211 7.94 -19.20 -25.36
CA ASN A 211 7.45 -18.73 -24.07
C ASN A 211 7.92 -17.30 -23.74
N LEU A 212 9.19 -16.99 -24.05
CA LEU A 212 9.73 -15.64 -23.85
C LEU A 212 8.98 -14.62 -24.72
N PHE A 213 8.87 -14.87 -26.03
CA PHE A 213 8.14 -13.98 -26.93
C PHE A 213 6.67 -13.83 -26.56
N PHE A 214 6.03 -14.91 -26.12
CA PHE A 214 4.64 -14.86 -25.67
C PHE A 214 4.47 -14.04 -24.38
N THR A 215 5.42 -14.13 -23.45
CA THR A 215 5.41 -13.30 -22.23
C THR A 215 5.64 -11.82 -22.57
N VAL A 216 6.56 -11.51 -23.48
CA VAL A 216 6.78 -10.15 -23.99
C VAL A 216 5.52 -9.63 -24.71
N PHE A 217 4.87 -10.45 -25.51
CA PHE A 217 3.59 -10.12 -26.15
C PHE A 217 2.50 -9.78 -25.13
N MET A 218 2.35 -10.60 -24.08
CA MET A 218 1.42 -10.33 -22.97
C MET A 218 1.73 -9.02 -22.24
N PHE A 219 3.01 -8.68 -22.07
CA PHE A 219 3.43 -7.41 -21.47
C PHE A 219 3.02 -6.19 -22.31
N PHE A 220 3.22 -6.22 -23.63
CA PHE A 220 2.72 -5.16 -24.51
C PHE A 220 1.20 -5.07 -24.53
N GLY A 221 0.50 -6.21 -24.46
CA GLY A 221 -0.95 -6.26 -24.29
C GLY A 221 -1.41 -5.54 -23.02
N MET A 222 -0.73 -5.81 -21.90
CA MET A 222 -1.01 -5.16 -20.62
C MET A 222 -0.78 -3.64 -20.70
N LEU A 223 0.34 -3.19 -21.29
CA LEU A 223 0.61 -1.77 -21.48
C LEU A 223 -0.46 -1.09 -22.35
N SER A 224 -0.89 -1.75 -23.43
CA SER A 224 -1.97 -1.25 -24.29
C SER A 224 -3.30 -1.20 -23.56
N PHE A 225 -3.59 -2.16 -22.68
CA PHE A 225 -4.79 -2.17 -21.85
C PHE A 225 -4.79 -0.98 -20.88
N CYS A 226 -3.68 -0.77 -20.16
CA CYS A 226 -3.55 0.38 -19.26
C CYS A 226 -3.68 1.71 -20.00
N ALA A 227 -3.15 1.80 -21.23
CA ALA A 227 -3.22 3.01 -22.06
C ALA A 227 -4.65 3.39 -22.52
N ILE A 228 -5.64 2.49 -22.42
CA ILE A 228 -7.06 2.80 -22.66
C ILE A 228 -7.55 3.87 -21.67
N PHE A 229 -7.06 3.83 -20.43
CA PHE A 229 -7.54 4.70 -19.36
C PHE A 229 -6.80 6.03 -19.27
N THR A 230 -5.68 6.20 -19.99
CA THR A 230 -4.75 7.31 -19.74
C THR A 230 -4.35 8.12 -20.98
N VAL A 231 -4.42 7.57 -22.21
CA VAL A 231 -3.78 8.21 -23.38
C VAL A 231 -4.77 8.71 -24.43
N SER A 232 -5.47 7.84 -25.16
CA SER A 232 -6.35 8.25 -26.26
C SER A 232 -7.27 7.12 -26.76
N ALA A 233 -8.27 7.45 -27.58
CA ALA A 233 -9.16 6.48 -28.21
C ALA A 233 -8.44 5.45 -29.11
N TYR A 234 -7.23 5.77 -29.62
CA TYR A 234 -6.42 4.85 -30.42
C TYR A 234 -5.93 3.63 -29.63
N SER A 235 -5.79 3.75 -28.30
CA SER A 235 -5.41 2.63 -27.43
C SER A 235 -6.42 1.49 -27.47
N ILE A 236 -7.71 1.79 -27.71
CA ILE A 236 -8.77 0.78 -27.84
C ILE A 236 -8.54 -0.08 -29.09
N ILE A 237 -8.14 0.54 -30.21
CA ILE A 237 -7.89 -0.15 -31.48
C ILE A 237 -6.66 -1.06 -31.33
N ILE A 238 -5.58 -0.55 -30.74
CA ILE A 238 -4.35 -1.33 -30.51
C ILE A 238 -4.65 -2.54 -29.61
N PHE A 239 -5.42 -2.33 -28.53
CA PHE A 239 -5.82 -3.40 -27.64
C PHE A 239 -6.73 -4.43 -28.32
N ALA A 240 -7.67 -3.98 -29.17
CA ALA A 240 -8.52 -4.88 -29.95
C ALA A 240 -7.69 -5.75 -30.91
N ILE A 241 -6.69 -5.18 -31.59
CA ILE A 241 -5.76 -5.93 -32.45
C ILE A 241 -4.99 -6.96 -31.62
N PHE A 242 -4.44 -6.55 -30.46
CA PHE A 242 -3.77 -7.46 -29.53
C PHE A 242 -4.69 -8.63 -29.15
N PHE A 243 -5.95 -8.35 -28.78
CA PHE A 243 -6.89 -9.37 -28.34
C PHE A 243 -7.25 -10.34 -29.48
N ILE A 244 -7.42 -9.85 -30.71
CA ILE A 244 -7.64 -10.71 -31.88
C ILE A 244 -6.44 -11.64 -32.10
N VAL A 245 -5.22 -11.12 -32.02
CA VAL A 245 -3.99 -11.93 -32.15
C VAL A 245 -3.88 -12.95 -31.01
N LEU A 246 -4.23 -12.56 -29.78
CA LEU A 246 -4.26 -13.47 -28.62
C LEU A 246 -5.24 -14.62 -28.85
N LEU A 247 -6.46 -14.33 -29.31
CA LEU A 247 -7.46 -15.34 -29.64
C LEU A 247 -6.99 -16.28 -30.76
N PHE A 248 -6.25 -15.76 -31.75
CA PHE A 248 -5.68 -16.58 -32.80
C PHE A 248 -4.59 -17.54 -32.26
N ILE A 249 -3.68 -17.04 -31.43
CA ILE A 249 -2.62 -17.83 -30.80
C ILE A 249 -3.24 -18.93 -29.91
N LEU A 250 -4.26 -18.57 -29.13
CA LEU A 250 -4.94 -19.44 -28.17
C LEU A 250 -6.19 -20.12 -28.75
N ARG A 251 -6.33 -20.21 -30.08
CA ARG A 251 -7.54 -20.74 -30.75
C ARG A 251 -7.93 -22.14 -30.27
N GLY A 252 -6.96 -22.97 -29.87
CA GLY A 252 -7.20 -24.32 -29.33
C GLY A 252 -7.74 -24.35 -27.90
N ALA A 253 -7.60 -23.26 -27.15
CA ALA A 253 -8.09 -23.15 -25.77
C ALA A 253 -9.55 -22.66 -25.70
N GLY A 254 -10.01 -21.98 -26.75
CA GLY A 254 -11.34 -21.36 -26.82
C GLY A 254 -11.38 -19.96 -26.21
N PHE A 255 -12.41 -19.19 -26.57
CA PHE A 255 -12.54 -17.76 -26.22
C PHE A 255 -12.45 -17.49 -24.71
N PHE A 256 -13.22 -18.22 -23.91
CA PHE A 256 -13.29 -18.00 -22.46
C PHE A 256 -11.95 -18.26 -21.78
N MET A 257 -11.24 -19.32 -22.17
CA MET A 257 -9.91 -19.60 -21.63
C MET A 257 -8.91 -18.51 -21.98
N SER A 258 -8.94 -17.99 -23.21
CA SER A 258 -8.08 -16.89 -23.64
C SER A 258 -8.33 -15.62 -22.83
N LEU A 259 -9.60 -15.31 -22.53
CA LEU A 259 -9.98 -14.18 -21.68
C LEU A 259 -9.48 -14.34 -20.24
N VAL A 260 -9.71 -15.51 -19.62
CA VAL A 260 -9.25 -15.80 -18.25
C VAL A 260 -7.72 -15.71 -18.18
N PHE A 261 -7.03 -16.28 -19.16
CA PHE A 261 -5.58 -16.26 -19.23
C PHE A 261 -5.04 -14.84 -19.42
N MET A 262 -5.71 -14.01 -20.23
CA MET A 262 -5.34 -12.62 -20.41
C MET A 262 -5.41 -11.85 -19.09
N ILE A 263 -6.54 -11.95 -18.39
CA ILE A 263 -6.78 -11.25 -17.12
C ILE A 263 -5.76 -11.69 -16.06
N HIS A 264 -5.54 -13.00 -15.94
CA HIS A 264 -4.55 -13.53 -15.01
C HIS A 264 -3.11 -13.10 -15.37
N GLY A 265 -2.75 -13.18 -16.65
CA GLY A 265 -1.42 -12.77 -17.11
C GLY A 265 -1.15 -11.28 -16.92
N PHE A 266 -2.16 -10.43 -17.12
CA PHE A 266 -2.04 -8.99 -16.88
C PHE A 266 -1.91 -8.66 -15.40
N GLY A 267 -2.75 -9.26 -14.54
CA GLY A 267 -2.64 -9.11 -13.09
C GLY A 267 -1.25 -9.47 -12.58
N LEU A 268 -0.72 -10.61 -13.04
CA LEU A 268 0.62 -11.09 -12.67
C LEU A 268 1.73 -10.13 -13.13
N LEU A 269 1.69 -9.67 -14.38
CA LEU A 269 2.70 -8.78 -14.94
C LEU A 269 2.69 -7.41 -14.27
N LEU A 270 1.51 -6.87 -13.97
CA LEU A 270 1.36 -5.59 -13.29
C LEU A 270 1.92 -5.67 -11.86
N SER A 271 1.55 -6.72 -11.13
CA SER A 271 2.07 -6.97 -9.78
C SER A 271 3.59 -7.18 -9.77
N PHE A 272 4.13 -7.88 -10.77
CA PHE A 272 5.57 -8.09 -10.91
C PHE A 272 6.35 -6.79 -11.15
N VAL A 273 5.89 -5.93 -12.07
CA VAL A 273 6.53 -4.63 -12.34
C VAL A 273 6.58 -3.77 -11.08
N ASN A 274 5.49 -3.75 -10.31
CA ASN A 274 5.41 -2.96 -9.08
C ASN A 274 6.31 -3.53 -7.97
N ALA A 275 6.30 -4.85 -7.77
CA ALA A 275 7.21 -5.51 -6.83
C ALA A 275 8.68 -5.27 -7.17
N LEU A 276 9.03 -5.31 -8.47
CA LEU A 276 10.38 -5.02 -8.94
C LEU A 276 10.76 -3.54 -8.71
N GLY A 277 9.83 -2.62 -8.96
CA GLY A 277 10.01 -1.19 -8.65
C GLY A 277 10.32 -0.95 -7.18
N ALA A 278 9.56 -1.59 -6.27
CA ALA A 278 9.79 -1.51 -4.83
C ALA A 278 11.18 -2.07 -4.42
N LEU A 279 11.60 -3.20 -5.01
CA LEU A 279 12.92 -3.78 -4.76
C LEU A 279 14.07 -2.89 -5.25
N ILE A 280 13.93 -2.29 -6.43
CA ILE A 280 14.95 -1.40 -6.99
C ILE A 280 15.07 -0.15 -6.12
N ILE A 281 13.94 0.48 -5.76
CA ILE A 281 13.93 1.68 -4.90
C ILE A 281 14.51 1.35 -3.52
N GLY A 282 14.06 0.26 -2.90
CA GLY A 282 14.58 -0.20 -1.60
C GLY A 282 16.08 -0.51 -1.64
N GLY A 283 16.55 -1.16 -2.70
CA GLY A 283 17.97 -1.42 -2.92
C GLY A 283 18.78 -0.13 -3.07
N ILE A 284 18.30 0.84 -3.85
CA ILE A 284 18.95 2.15 -4.02
C ILE A 284 19.01 2.89 -2.67
N ILE A 285 17.91 2.93 -1.92
CA ILE A 285 17.87 3.56 -0.58
C ILE A 285 18.88 2.90 0.35
N TRP A 286 18.96 1.56 0.35
CA TRP A 286 19.93 0.84 1.17
C TRP A 286 21.37 1.16 0.79
N PHE A 287 21.70 1.23 -0.51
CA PHE A 287 23.04 1.64 -0.96
C PHE A 287 23.37 3.08 -0.56
N ILE A 288 22.41 4.01 -0.63
CA ILE A 288 22.60 5.40 -0.18
C ILE A 288 22.87 5.41 1.33
N LEU A 289 22.07 4.70 2.13
CA LEU A 289 22.24 4.63 3.58
C LEU A 289 23.57 3.97 3.99
N ASP A 290 23.98 2.89 3.31
CA ASP A 290 25.28 2.24 3.49
C ASP A 290 26.43 3.19 3.14
N GLY A 291 26.31 3.96 2.05
CA GLY A 291 27.25 5.00 1.69
C GLY A 291 27.39 6.09 2.77
N MET A 292 26.27 6.59 3.29
CA MET A 292 26.25 7.58 4.37
C MET A 292 26.79 7.03 5.69
N ALA A 293 26.54 5.75 5.99
CA ALA A 293 27.07 5.09 7.18
C ALA A 293 28.60 4.93 7.10
N LYS A 294 29.12 4.58 5.92
CA LYS A 294 30.56 4.47 5.64
C LYS A 294 31.25 5.84 5.73
N ASP A 295 30.63 6.90 5.22
CA ASP A 295 31.18 8.26 5.29
C ASP A 295 31.31 8.75 6.75
N LYS A 296 30.31 8.46 7.60
CA LYS A 296 30.41 8.73 9.05
C LYS A 296 31.50 7.91 9.78
N SER A 297 31.94 6.80 9.21
CA SER A 297 33.00 5.96 9.76
C SER A 297 34.39 6.29 9.21
N ALA A 298 34.49 7.07 8.14
CA ALA A 298 35.76 7.40 7.48
C ALA A 298 36.72 8.24 8.35
N GLY A 299 36.21 8.93 9.38
CA GLY A 299 37.02 9.66 10.37
C GLY A 299 37.37 8.89 11.66
N LYS A 300 36.89 7.64 11.80
CA LYS A 300 37.10 6.79 12.99
C LYS A 300 37.99 5.60 12.64
N GLU A 301 39.28 5.87 12.51
CA GLU A 301 40.26 4.81 12.27
C GLU A 301 40.52 4.02 13.57
N ARG A 302 40.31 2.71 13.55
CA ARG A 302 40.66 1.83 14.68
C ARG A 302 42.16 1.55 14.67
N TYR A 303 42.85 1.99 15.72
CA TYR A 303 44.28 1.74 15.89
C TYR A 303 44.53 0.95 17.17
N GLN A 304 45.10 -0.25 17.05
CA GLN A 304 45.59 -0.97 18.23
C GLN A 304 46.88 -0.32 18.72
N ILE A 305 46.83 0.31 19.89
CA ILE A 305 47.98 0.94 20.53
C ILE A 305 48.26 0.17 21.81
N GLY A 306 49.43 -0.45 21.91
CA GLY A 306 49.90 -1.10 23.14
C GLY A 306 49.12 -2.34 23.59
N GLY A 307 48.46 -3.06 22.67
CA GLY A 307 47.71 -4.29 22.99
C GLY A 307 46.28 -4.06 23.52
N THR A 308 45.82 -2.81 23.57
CA THR A 308 44.43 -2.44 23.86
C THR A 308 43.73 -1.91 22.60
N ASP A 309 42.48 -2.33 22.37
CA ASP A 309 41.61 -1.85 21.30
C ASP A 309 41.13 -0.41 21.57
N THR A 310 42.02 0.56 21.39
CA THR A 310 41.69 1.98 21.53
C THR A 310 41.15 2.52 20.20
N ILE A 311 39.96 3.14 20.24
CA ILE A 311 39.34 3.72 19.04
C ILE A 311 39.54 5.23 19.12
N ILE A 312 40.26 5.81 18.16
CA ILE A 312 40.52 7.25 18.09
C ILE A 312 39.83 7.86 16.87
N GLU A 313 39.32 9.10 17.03
CA GLU A 313 38.63 9.86 15.98
C GLU A 313 39.42 11.13 15.66
N GLN A 314 39.60 11.44 14.38
CA GLN A 314 40.30 12.65 13.95
C GLN A 314 39.45 13.89 14.25
N VAL A 315 40.01 14.85 14.97
CA VAL A 315 39.31 16.10 15.32
C VAL A 315 39.69 17.20 14.33
N HIS A 316 41.00 17.43 14.13
CA HIS A 316 41.50 18.43 13.19
C HIS A 316 43.01 18.25 12.94
N GLY A 317 43.43 18.14 11.67
CA GLY A 317 44.84 17.92 11.33
C GLY A 317 45.39 16.65 11.96
N ASP A 318 46.54 16.72 12.63
CA ASP A 318 47.15 15.59 13.34
C ASP A 318 46.58 15.37 14.76
N ASN A 319 45.53 16.10 15.15
CA ASN A 319 44.88 15.94 16.45
C ASN A 319 43.73 14.92 16.38
N PHE A 320 43.77 13.98 17.31
CA PHE A 320 42.82 12.89 17.48
C PHE A 320 42.24 12.93 18.90
N ARG A 321 41.13 12.23 19.12
CA ARG A 321 40.56 12.00 20.46
C ARG A 321 40.17 10.55 20.63
N ASP A 322 40.30 10.02 21.83
CA ASP A 322 39.75 8.71 22.18
C ASP A 322 38.21 8.79 22.19
N VAL A 323 37.54 7.91 21.46
CA VAL A 323 36.07 7.90 21.33
C VAL A 323 35.39 7.53 22.66
N ARG A 324 36.07 6.78 23.54
CA ARG A 324 35.52 6.29 24.80
C ARG A 324 35.83 7.22 25.97
N THR A 325 37.05 7.73 26.05
CA THR A 325 37.50 8.58 27.17
C THR A 325 37.49 10.07 26.86
N ASN A 326 37.30 10.44 25.58
CA ASN A 326 37.40 11.82 25.08
C ASN A 326 38.76 12.48 25.35
N GLU A 327 39.78 11.67 25.63
CA GLU A 327 41.14 12.16 25.88
C GLU A 327 41.82 12.57 24.57
N PRO A 328 42.65 13.62 24.57
CA PRO A 328 43.32 14.10 23.38
C PRO A 328 44.53 13.21 23.02
N TRP A 329 44.73 13.00 21.72
CA TRP A 329 45.84 12.27 21.13
C TRP A 329 46.41 13.04 19.95
N ILE A 330 47.67 12.83 19.61
CA ILE A 330 48.32 13.43 18.44
C ILE A 330 49.02 12.35 17.61
N ARG A 331 48.95 12.47 16.28
CA ARG A 331 49.70 11.62 15.35
C ARG A 331 51.14 12.11 15.27
N THR A 332 52.11 11.25 15.59
CA THR A 332 53.54 11.59 15.60
C THR A 332 54.33 10.96 14.46
N GLY A 333 53.72 10.02 13.72
CA GLY A 333 54.35 9.31 12.60
C GLY A 333 53.32 8.50 11.80
N TYR A 334 53.78 7.71 10.83
CA TYR A 334 52.89 6.84 10.06
C TYR A 334 52.34 5.72 10.96
N LYS A 335 51.09 5.86 11.40
CA LYS A 335 50.39 5.00 12.38
C LYS A 335 50.92 5.04 13.81
N GLU A 336 51.72 6.04 14.17
CA GLU A 336 52.14 6.27 15.54
C GLU A 336 51.35 7.40 16.17
N PHE A 337 50.77 7.13 17.34
CA PHE A 337 49.95 8.08 18.09
C PHE A 337 50.46 8.18 19.53
N ARG A 338 50.44 9.39 20.05
CA ARG A 338 50.80 9.70 21.43
C ARG A 338 49.65 10.42 22.12
N LYS A 339 49.35 10.01 23.35
CA LYS A 339 48.40 10.70 24.22
C LYS A 339 49.00 12.06 24.63
N LEU A 340 48.20 13.13 24.52
CA LEU A 340 48.60 14.49 24.89
C LEU A 340 48.49 14.74 26.40
#